data_AF-A0A3M1AI76-F1
#
_entry.id   AF-A0A3M1AI76-F1
#
_cell.length_a   1.000
_cell.length_b   1.000
_cell.length_c   1.000
_cell.angle_alpha   90.00
_cell.angle_beta   90.00
_cell.angle_gamma   90.00
#
_symmetry.space_group_name_H-M   'P 1'
#
loop_
_entity.id
_entity.type
_entity.pdbx_description
1 polymer ?
#
loop_
_entity_poly.entity_id
_entity_poly.type
_entity_poly.pdbx_seq_one_letter_code
_entity_poly.pdbx_strand_id
1 'polypeptide(L)'
;MVHTGNSFALAYGDNLVKRVRVNDPVSIALQKGKRLKAALLDFGQNLFLGAVPNTLSGLTVIVPYLLAIYRGWVGGIVSVDDAHVSRLAKPGDALYYILTVILHLIPYSLAGGAGVNLGLAYFLPRRFYQGERWLGLPKEAILDVLRIYYLVVPIFFAASLWEFLAHS
;
A
#
# COMPACT_ATOMS: atom_id res chain seq x y z
N MET A 1 -15.15 5.73 -14.27
CA MET A 1 -15.16 7.16 -13.90
C MET A 1 -14.02 7.92 -14.56
N VAL A 2 -12.74 7.57 -14.32
CA VAL A 2 -11.62 8.20 -15.02
C VAL A 2 -11.54 7.79 -16.49
N HIS A 3 -11.68 6.49 -16.80
CA HIS A 3 -11.76 5.99 -18.18
C HIS A 3 -12.98 6.47 -18.98
N THR A 4 -13.96 7.11 -18.32
CA THR A 4 -15.15 7.69 -18.96
C THR A 4 -15.02 9.20 -19.16
N GLY A 5 -13.82 9.77 -18.99
CA GLY A 5 -13.54 11.20 -19.22
C GLY A 5 -14.07 12.14 -18.14
N ASN A 6 -14.28 11.65 -16.90
CA ASN A 6 -14.77 12.50 -15.82
C ASN A 6 -13.73 13.57 -15.44
N SER A 7 -14.02 14.84 -15.74
CA SER A 7 -13.11 15.97 -15.56
C SER A 7 -12.65 16.18 -14.11
N PHE A 8 -13.52 15.94 -13.13
CA PHE A 8 -13.17 16.02 -11.71
C PHE A 8 -12.09 15.00 -11.34
N ALA A 9 -12.29 13.74 -11.73
CA ALA A 9 -11.38 12.67 -11.39
C ALA A 9 -10.03 12.78 -12.12
N LEU A 10 -10.03 13.25 -13.37
CA LEU A 10 -8.81 13.57 -14.13
C LEU A 10 -8.04 14.73 -13.47
N ALA A 11 -8.72 15.84 -13.16
CA ALA A 11 -8.09 17.00 -12.52
C ALA A 11 -7.54 16.66 -11.12
N TYR A 12 -8.21 15.80 -10.37
CA TYR A 12 -7.68 15.30 -9.11
C TYR A 12 -6.40 14.49 -9.31
N GLY A 13 -6.39 13.58 -10.29
CA GLY A 13 -5.22 12.79 -10.66
C GLY A 13 -4.02 13.65 -11.04
N ASP A 14 -4.23 14.62 -11.93
CA ASP A 14 -3.17 15.53 -12.39
C ASP A 14 -2.57 16.33 -11.23
N ASN A 15 -3.42 16.87 -10.35
CA ASN A 15 -2.98 17.61 -9.16
C ASN A 15 -2.24 16.72 -8.16
N LEU A 16 -2.68 15.48 -7.98
CA LEU A 16 -2.02 14.50 -7.12
C LEU A 16 -0.63 14.15 -7.66
N VAL A 17 -0.53 13.76 -8.93
CA VAL A 17 0.73 13.41 -9.59
C VAL A 17 1.69 14.60 -9.57
N LYS A 18 1.22 15.80 -9.88
CA LYS A 18 2.04 17.03 -9.84
C LYS A 18 2.57 17.30 -8.44
N ARG A 19 1.73 17.18 -7.41
CA ARG A 19 2.15 17.38 -6.01
C ARG A 19 3.22 16.38 -5.60
N VAL A 20 3.03 15.10 -5.95
CA VAL A 20 3.97 14.02 -5.64
C VAL A 20 5.30 14.27 -6.36
N ARG A 21 5.31 14.56 -7.67
CA ARG A 21 6.53 14.85 -8.43
C ARG A 21 7.40 15.97 -7.83
N VAL A 22 6.78 16.96 -7.18
CA VAL A 22 7.49 18.12 -6.60
C VAL A 22 7.94 17.89 -5.16
N ASN A 23 7.12 17.25 -4.33
CA ASN A 23 7.33 17.25 -2.88
C ASN A 23 7.78 15.90 -2.32
N ASP A 24 7.60 14.82 -3.05
CA ASP A 24 7.86 13.48 -2.55
C ASP A 24 9.35 13.10 -2.70
N PRO A 25 10.03 12.67 -1.60
CA PRO A 25 11.42 12.25 -1.64
C PRO A 25 11.73 11.12 -2.63
N VAL A 26 10.79 10.19 -2.87
CA VAL A 26 10.96 9.09 -3.82
C VAL A 26 11.04 9.64 -5.25
N SER A 27 10.09 10.50 -5.60
CA SER A 27 10.02 11.18 -6.90
C SER A 27 11.25 12.05 -7.17
N ILE A 28 11.72 12.80 -6.16
CA ILE A 28 12.94 13.63 -6.26
C ILE A 28 14.18 12.74 -6.45
N ALA A 29 14.28 11.61 -5.78
CA ALA A 29 15.39 10.68 -5.95
C ALA A 29 15.39 10.05 -7.36
N LEU A 30 14.21 9.68 -7.87
CA LEU A 30 14.04 9.13 -9.21
C LEU A 30 14.43 10.14 -10.30
N GLN A 31 13.98 11.39 -10.19
CA GLN A 31 14.35 12.47 -11.13
C GLN A 31 15.86 12.74 -11.16
N LYS A 32 16.57 12.51 -10.04
CA LYS A 32 18.04 12.59 -9.95
C LYS A 32 18.75 11.35 -10.47
N GLY A 33 18.04 10.41 -11.10
CA GLY A 33 18.58 9.13 -11.60
C GLY A 33 18.93 8.13 -10.50
N LYS A 34 18.63 8.42 -9.23
CA LYS A 34 19.01 7.58 -8.08
C LYS A 34 17.94 6.52 -7.81
N ARG A 35 17.76 5.58 -8.75
CA ARG A 35 16.70 4.56 -8.72
C ARG A 35 16.72 3.67 -7.48
N LEU A 36 17.89 3.16 -7.09
CA LEU A 36 18.01 2.35 -5.86
C LEU A 36 17.62 3.15 -4.61
N LYS A 37 17.98 4.43 -4.55
CA LYS A 37 17.58 5.30 -3.44
C LYS A 37 16.07 5.52 -3.43
N ALA A 38 15.45 5.72 -4.61
CA ALA A 38 14.01 5.82 -4.73
C ALA A 38 13.32 4.55 -4.23
N ALA A 39 13.78 3.36 -4.64
CA ALA A 39 13.25 2.09 -4.17
C ALA A 39 13.34 1.92 -2.65
N LEU A 40 14.47 2.26 -2.03
CA LEU A 40 14.63 2.16 -0.57
C LEU A 40 13.74 3.14 0.19
N LEU A 41 13.56 4.35 -0.34
CA LEU A 41 12.67 5.34 0.25
C LEU A 41 11.20 4.91 0.13
N ASP A 42 10.79 4.42 -1.04
CA ASP A 42 9.44 3.91 -1.27
C ASP A 42 9.13 2.72 -0.35
N PHE A 43 10.05 1.74 -0.28
CA PHE A 43 9.95 0.62 0.64
C PHE A 43 9.74 1.09 2.09
N GLY A 44 10.56 2.04 2.55
CA GLY A 44 10.47 2.59 3.89
C GLY A 44 9.16 3.32 4.15
N GLN A 45 8.70 4.15 3.22
CA GLN A 45 7.43 4.85 3.32
C GLN A 45 6.25 3.87 3.34
N ASN A 46 6.23 2.88 2.44
CA ASN A 46 5.18 1.86 2.38
C ASN A 46 5.13 1.03 3.67
N LEU A 47 6.28 0.67 4.25
CA LEU A 47 6.34 -0.10 5.48
C LEU A 47 5.92 0.72 6.70
N PHE A 48 6.58 1.87 6.95
CA PHE A 48 6.45 2.60 8.21
C PHE A 48 5.34 3.65 8.21
N LEU A 49 5.04 4.27 7.07
CA LEU A 49 3.98 5.28 6.95
C LEU A 49 2.69 4.70 6.35
N GLY A 50 2.79 3.55 5.68
CA GLY A 50 1.66 2.84 5.10
C GLY A 50 1.18 1.68 5.97
N ALA A 51 1.98 0.62 6.05
CA ALA A 51 1.57 -0.67 6.57
C ALA A 51 1.41 -0.67 8.09
N VAL A 52 2.38 -0.13 8.83
CA VAL A 52 2.29 0.00 10.30
C VAL A 52 1.04 0.77 10.74
N PRO A 53 0.76 1.99 10.22
CA PRO A 53 -0.49 2.68 10.53
C PRO A 53 -1.74 1.90 10.10
N ASN A 54 -1.69 1.18 8.97
CA ASN A 54 -2.80 0.34 8.53
C ASN A 54 -3.09 -0.79 9.53
N THR A 55 -2.06 -1.48 10.02
CA THR A 55 -2.18 -2.50 11.07
C THR A 55 -2.73 -1.91 12.37
N LEU A 56 -2.18 -0.77 12.83
CA LEU A 56 -2.68 -0.10 14.04
C LEU A 56 -4.13 0.33 13.89
N SER A 57 -4.51 0.87 12.73
CA SER A 57 -5.89 1.24 12.44
C SER A 57 -6.83 0.04 12.45
N GLY A 58 -6.33 -1.17 12.17
CA GLY A 58 -7.07 -2.42 12.27
C GLY A 58 -7.52 -2.76 13.68
N LEU A 59 -6.95 -2.14 14.72
CA LEU A 59 -7.51 -2.22 16.06
C LEU A 59 -8.95 -1.70 16.11
N THR A 60 -9.31 -0.72 15.29
CA THR A 60 -10.69 -0.22 15.18
C THR A 60 -11.59 -1.09 14.29
N VAL A 61 -11.03 -2.11 13.65
CA VAL A 61 -11.64 -3.02 12.67
C VAL A 61 -12.09 -2.33 11.36
N ILE A 62 -12.72 -1.17 11.42
CA ILE A 62 -13.37 -0.52 10.27
C ILE A 62 -12.39 0.29 9.41
N VAL A 63 -11.44 0.99 10.04
CA VAL A 63 -10.57 1.96 9.34
C VAL A 63 -9.74 1.34 8.19
N PRO A 64 -9.17 0.12 8.29
CA PRO A 64 -8.42 -0.48 7.18
C PRO A 64 -9.23 -0.64 5.89
N TYR A 65 -10.54 -0.89 6.01
CA TYR A 65 -11.41 -1.03 4.84
C TYR A 65 -11.61 0.31 4.13
N LEU A 66 -11.76 1.41 4.88
CA LEU A 66 -11.83 2.75 4.32
C LEU A 66 -10.52 3.13 3.61
N LEU A 67 -9.37 2.77 4.20
CA LEU A 67 -8.07 2.98 3.58
C LEU A 67 -7.91 2.14 2.30
N ALA A 68 -8.39 0.91 2.28
CA ALA A 68 -8.38 0.06 1.09
C ALA A 68 -9.24 0.63 -0.04
N ILE A 69 -10.45 1.13 0.28
CA ILE A 69 -11.33 1.80 -0.70
C ILE A 69 -10.63 3.05 -1.26
N TYR A 70 -10.05 3.89 -0.40
CA TYR A 70 -9.33 5.08 -0.82
C TYR A 70 -8.15 4.74 -1.74
N ARG A 71 -7.32 3.75 -1.37
CA ARG A 71 -6.21 3.28 -2.20
C ARG A 71 -6.67 2.73 -3.55
N GLY A 72 -7.77 1.96 -3.56
CA GLY A 72 -8.38 1.45 -4.79
C GLY A 72 -8.88 2.57 -5.70
N TRP A 73 -9.50 3.61 -5.13
CA TRP A 73 -9.93 4.79 -5.87
C TRP A 73 -8.76 5.58 -6.45
N VAL A 74 -7.70 5.83 -5.66
CA VAL A 74 -6.47 6.49 -6.14
C VAL A 74 -5.83 5.66 -7.26
N GLY A 75 -5.71 4.34 -7.09
CA GLY A 75 -5.23 3.42 -8.13
C GLY A 75 -6.04 3.57 -9.42
N GLY A 76 -7.37 3.58 -9.33
CA GLY A 76 -8.26 3.78 -10.48
C GLY A 76 -8.15 5.16 -11.13
N ILE A 77 -7.61 6.17 -10.44
CA ILE A 77 -7.34 7.48 -11.04
C ILE A 77 -6.00 7.48 -11.78
N VAL A 78 -4.98 6.87 -11.19
CA VAL A 78 -3.63 6.81 -11.79
C VAL A 78 -3.47 5.70 -12.83
N SER A 79 -4.52 4.92 -13.11
CA SER A 79 -4.57 3.93 -14.19
C SER A 79 -4.57 4.55 -15.59
N VAL A 80 -4.66 5.88 -15.66
CA VAL A 80 -4.59 6.68 -16.88
C VAL A 80 -3.27 7.48 -16.88
N ASP A 81 -2.69 7.71 -18.05
CA ASP A 81 -1.44 8.45 -18.22
C ASP A 81 -1.65 9.97 -18.30
N ASP A 82 -0.53 10.72 -18.43
CA ASP A 82 -0.54 12.19 -18.54
C ASP A 82 -1.28 12.70 -19.80
N ALA A 83 -1.53 11.84 -20.79
CA ALA A 83 -2.31 12.14 -22.00
C ALA A 83 -3.79 11.74 -21.86
N HIS A 84 -4.22 11.40 -20.64
CA HIS A 84 -5.56 10.90 -20.32
C HIS A 84 -5.93 9.61 -21.07
N VAL A 85 -4.93 8.82 -21.49
CA VAL A 85 -5.11 7.51 -22.13
C VAL A 85 -4.92 6.40 -21.10
N SER A 86 -5.74 5.34 -21.21
CA SER A 86 -5.64 4.19 -20.32
C SER A 86 -4.28 3.49 -20.44
N ARG A 87 -3.58 3.30 -19.32
CA ARG A 87 -2.36 2.46 -19.25
C ARG A 87 -2.67 1.01 -19.59
N LEU A 88 -3.93 0.60 -19.46
CA LEU A 88 -4.41 -0.74 -19.84
C LEU A 88 -4.56 -0.92 -21.36
N ALA A 89 -4.45 0.16 -22.15
CA ALA A 89 -4.58 0.08 -23.61
C ALA A 89 -3.35 -0.55 -24.28
N LYS A 90 -2.18 -0.49 -23.64
CA LYS A 90 -0.92 -1.08 -24.13
C LYS A 90 -0.53 -2.26 -23.25
N PRO A 91 -0.26 -3.45 -23.81
CA PRO A 91 -0.04 -4.66 -23.01
C PRO A 91 1.17 -4.57 -22.07
N GLY A 92 2.25 -3.89 -22.48
CA GLY A 92 3.43 -3.69 -21.63
C GLY A 92 3.15 -2.81 -20.42
N ASP A 93 2.54 -1.65 -20.65
CA ASP A 93 2.18 -0.70 -19.59
C ASP A 93 1.11 -1.28 -18.66
N ALA A 94 0.16 -2.04 -19.21
CA ALA A 94 -0.88 -2.75 -18.47
C ALA A 94 -0.28 -3.78 -17.51
N LEU A 95 0.61 -4.64 -18.02
CA LEU A 95 1.25 -5.70 -17.24
C LEU A 95 2.12 -5.09 -16.13
N TYR A 96 2.92 -4.07 -16.44
CA TYR A 96 3.71 -3.35 -15.44
C TYR A 96 2.81 -2.76 -14.34
N TYR A 97 1.74 -2.06 -14.73
CA TYR A 97 0.82 -1.42 -13.79
C TYR A 97 0.12 -2.45 -12.90
N ILE A 98 -0.44 -3.51 -13.49
CA ILE A 98 -1.16 -4.57 -12.76
C ILE A 98 -0.23 -5.29 -11.79
N LEU A 99 0.97 -5.67 -12.22
CA LEU A 99 1.95 -6.33 -11.34
C LEU A 99 2.35 -5.43 -10.18
N THR A 100 2.62 -4.15 -10.44
CA THR A 100 2.97 -3.17 -9.40
C THR A 100 1.85 -3.03 -8.38
N VAL A 101 0.60 -2.93 -8.83
CA VAL A 101 -0.57 -2.86 -7.95
C VAL A 101 -0.72 -4.14 -7.12
N ILE A 102 -0.59 -5.32 -7.73
CA ILE A 102 -0.71 -6.60 -7.02
C ILE A 102 0.38 -6.75 -5.96
N LEU A 103 1.64 -6.42 -6.32
CA LEU A 103 2.79 -6.53 -5.41
C LEU A 103 2.65 -5.63 -4.19
N HIS A 104 1.99 -4.47 -4.31
CA HIS A 104 1.71 -3.60 -3.17
C HIS A 104 0.42 -4.00 -2.43
N LEU A 105 -0.59 -4.51 -3.13
CA LEU A 105 -1.88 -4.88 -2.54
C LEU A 105 -1.73 -6.05 -1.55
N ILE A 106 -0.93 -7.06 -1.88
CA ILE A 106 -0.70 -8.24 -1.02
C ILE A 106 -0.20 -7.83 0.38
N PRO A 107 0.94 -7.12 0.51
CA PRO A 107 1.48 -6.78 1.83
C PRO A 107 0.59 -5.79 2.58
N TYR A 108 -0.11 -4.87 1.90
CA TYR A 108 -1.09 -4.00 2.55
C TYR A 108 -2.29 -4.77 3.10
N SER A 109 -2.78 -5.77 2.37
CA SER A 109 -3.90 -6.62 2.80
C SER A 109 -3.49 -7.50 3.98
N LEU A 110 -2.29 -8.07 3.96
CA LEU A 110 -1.72 -8.83 5.07
C LEU A 110 -1.57 -7.95 6.32
N ALA A 111 -0.99 -6.76 6.19
CA ALA A 111 -0.82 -5.83 7.31
C ALA A 111 -2.16 -5.37 7.90
N GLY A 112 -3.13 -5.01 7.04
CA GLY A 112 -4.48 -4.62 7.48
C GLY A 112 -5.23 -5.77 8.14
N GLY A 113 -5.21 -6.96 7.54
CA GLY A 113 -5.84 -8.16 8.07
C GLY A 113 -5.24 -8.62 9.41
N ALA A 114 -3.92 -8.52 9.56
CA ALA A 114 -3.24 -8.77 10.83
C ALA A 114 -3.73 -7.82 11.94
N GLY A 115 -3.87 -6.53 11.60
CA GLY A 115 -4.41 -5.51 12.49
C GLY A 115 -5.87 -5.77 12.89
N VAL A 116 -6.73 -6.12 11.92
CA VAL A 116 -8.13 -6.48 12.18
C VAL A 116 -8.24 -7.72 13.06
N ASN A 117 -7.42 -8.75 12.80
CA ASN A 117 -7.42 -9.95 13.64
C ASN A 117 -7.00 -9.63 15.08
N LEU A 118 -5.97 -8.78 15.25
CA LEU A 118 -5.55 -8.29 16.57
C LEU A 118 -6.65 -7.48 17.26
N GLY A 119 -7.33 -6.58 16.55
CA GLY A 119 -8.46 -5.80 17.06
C GLY A 119 -9.65 -6.69 17.46
N LEU A 120 -9.99 -7.68 16.64
CA LEU A 120 -11.02 -8.67 16.98
C LEU A 120 -10.62 -9.51 18.18
N ALA A 121 -9.35 -9.91 18.32
CA ALA A 121 -8.87 -10.64 19.48
C ALA A 121 -8.95 -9.80 20.78
N TYR A 122 -8.86 -8.48 20.67
CA TYR A 122 -9.07 -7.54 21.78
C TYR A 122 -10.54 -7.42 22.17
N PHE A 123 -11.44 -7.15 21.21
CA PHE A 123 -12.87 -6.92 21.50
C PHE A 123 -13.69 -8.19 21.69
N LEU A 124 -13.35 -9.26 20.98
CA LEU A 124 -14.01 -10.58 21.05
C LEU A 124 -12.96 -11.66 21.32
N PRO A 125 -12.57 -11.85 22.59
CA PRO A 125 -11.54 -12.82 22.95
C PRO A 125 -11.97 -14.23 22.56
N ARG A 126 -11.34 -14.77 21.51
CA ARG A 126 -11.55 -16.16 21.06
C ARG A 126 -10.87 -17.12 22.02
N ARG A 127 -11.40 -18.34 22.16
CA ARG A 127 -10.82 -19.41 23.01
C ARG A 127 -9.32 -19.66 22.73
N PHE A 128 -8.89 -19.48 21.48
CA PHE A 128 -7.49 -19.62 21.05
C PHE A 128 -6.55 -18.52 21.59
N TYR A 129 -7.09 -17.36 21.98
CA TYR A 129 -6.35 -16.17 22.43
C TYR A 129 -6.57 -15.84 23.92
N GLN A 130 -6.93 -16.85 24.73
CA GLN A 130 -7.15 -16.69 26.19
C GLN A 130 -5.86 -16.78 27.02
N GLY A 131 -4.69 -16.84 26.37
CA GLY A 131 -3.38 -16.93 27.00
C GLY A 131 -2.89 -15.62 27.63
N GLU A 132 -1.57 -15.50 27.75
CA GLU A 132 -0.93 -14.31 28.33
C GLU A 132 -1.31 -13.04 27.57
N ARG A 133 -1.65 -11.98 28.30
CA ARG A 133 -1.92 -10.67 27.72
C ARG A 133 -0.74 -9.75 27.91
N TRP A 134 -0.37 -9.04 26.85
CA TRP A 134 0.63 -7.99 26.88
C TRP A 134 -0.01 -6.68 26.46
N LEU A 135 0.05 -5.66 27.32
CA LEU A 135 -0.63 -4.36 27.12
C LEU A 135 -2.15 -4.48 26.84
N GLY A 136 -2.80 -5.49 27.43
CA GLY A 136 -4.24 -5.76 27.24
C GLY A 136 -4.57 -6.56 25.97
N LEU A 137 -3.61 -6.77 25.08
CA LEU A 137 -3.74 -7.56 23.86
C LEU A 137 -3.24 -9.00 24.07
N PRO A 138 -3.85 -10.02 23.44
CA PRO A 138 -3.35 -11.39 23.52
C PRO A 138 -1.94 -11.48 22.90
N LYS A 139 -0.98 -12.03 23.65
CA LYS A 139 0.43 -12.15 23.24
C LYS A 139 0.56 -12.95 21.94
N GLU A 140 -0.23 -14.00 21.80
CA GLU A 140 -0.24 -14.85 20.60
C GLU A 140 -0.73 -14.06 19.38
N ALA A 141 -1.71 -13.17 19.53
CA ALA A 141 -2.17 -12.31 18.44
C ALA A 141 -1.09 -11.29 18.02
N ILE A 142 -0.32 -10.76 18.98
CA ILE A 142 0.83 -9.89 18.67
C ILE A 142 1.92 -10.67 17.93
N LEU A 143 2.23 -11.90 18.37
CA LEU A 143 3.20 -12.76 17.69
C LEU A 143 2.74 -13.10 16.27
N ASP A 144 1.45 -13.32 16.04
CA ASP A 144 0.91 -13.54 14.70
C ASP A 144 1.09 -12.30 13.81
N VAL A 145 0.88 -11.09 14.32
CA VAL A 145 1.22 -9.85 13.59
C VAL A 145 2.71 -9.84 13.22
N LEU A 146 3.61 -10.08 14.18
CA LEU A 146 5.05 -10.10 13.92
C LEU A 146 5.43 -11.16 12.87
N ARG A 147 4.80 -12.34 12.93
CA ARG A 147 5.00 -13.42 11.95
C ARG A 147 4.57 -13.01 10.55
N ILE A 148 3.43 -12.34 10.44
CA ILE A 148 2.95 -11.81 9.16
C ILE A 148 3.91 -10.75 8.63
N TYR A 149 4.53 -9.95 9.49
CA TYR A 149 5.52 -8.96 9.08
C TYR A 149 6.80 -9.55 8.48
N TYR A 150 7.17 -10.80 8.82
CA TYR A 150 8.24 -11.51 8.11
C TYR A 150 7.92 -11.75 6.63
N LEU A 151 6.64 -11.72 6.23
CA LEU A 151 6.22 -11.79 4.82
C LEU A 151 6.00 -10.39 4.23
N VAL A 152 5.39 -9.48 4.97
CA VAL A 152 5.10 -8.11 4.52
C VAL A 152 6.36 -7.36 4.11
N VAL A 153 7.42 -7.44 4.93
CA VAL A 153 8.69 -6.74 4.71
C VAL A 153 9.36 -7.15 3.38
N PRO A 154 9.65 -8.44 3.12
CA PRO A 154 10.30 -8.83 1.88
C PRO A 154 9.43 -8.60 0.65
N ILE A 155 8.09 -8.72 0.76
CA ILE A 155 7.19 -8.45 -0.37
C ILE A 155 7.21 -6.96 -0.73
N PHE A 156 7.12 -6.05 0.25
CA PHE A 156 7.26 -4.62 -0.03
C PHE A 156 8.62 -4.29 -0.63
N PHE A 157 9.69 -4.87 -0.11
CA PHE A 157 11.02 -4.63 -0.64
C PHE A 157 11.13 -5.07 -2.10
N ALA A 158 10.62 -6.26 -2.44
CA ALA A 158 10.57 -6.74 -3.81
C ALA A 158 9.68 -5.86 -4.71
N ALA A 159 8.54 -5.39 -4.19
CA ALA A 159 7.63 -4.50 -4.90
C ALA A 159 8.30 -3.17 -5.27
N SER A 160 8.97 -2.54 -4.31
CA SER A 160 9.70 -1.29 -4.54
C SER A 160 10.88 -1.49 -5.50
N LEU A 161 11.63 -2.59 -5.37
CA LEU A 161 12.70 -2.88 -6.32
C LEU A 161 12.16 -3.07 -7.75
N TRP A 162 11.05 -3.83 -7.89
CA TRP A 162 10.37 -4.01 -9.18
C TRP A 162 9.98 -2.66 -9.79
N GLU A 163 9.31 -1.80 -9.02
CA GLU A 163 8.78 -0.52 -9.52
C GLU A 163 9.88 0.39 -10.10
N PHE A 164 11.01 0.51 -9.40
CA PHE A 164 12.07 1.46 -9.77
C PHE A 164 13.21 0.86 -10.60
N LEU A 165 13.38 -0.47 -10.63
CA LEU A 165 14.44 -1.13 -11.40
C LEU A 165 13.96 -1.85 -12.66
N ALA A 166 12.72 -2.34 -12.71
CA ALA A 166 12.21 -3.07 -13.88
C ALA A 166 11.83 -2.17 -15.06
N HIS A 167 11.66 -0.87 -14.82
CA HIS A 167 11.35 0.11 -15.86
C HIS A 167 12.62 0.90 -16.25
N SER A 168 13.53 0.26 -16.98
CA SER A 168 14.78 0.84 -17.52
C SER A 168 14.77 0.89 -19.04
#